data_AF-A0AAE6MKY2-F1
#
_entry.id   AF-A0AAE6MKY2-F1
#
_cell.length_a   1.000
_cell.length_b   1.000
_cell.length_c   1.000
_cell.angle_alpha   90.00
_cell.angle_beta   90.00
_cell.angle_gamma   90.00
#
_symmetry.space_group_name_H-M   'P 1'
#
loop_
_entity.id
_entity.type
_entity.pdbx_description
1 polymer ?
#
loop_
_entity_poly.entity_id
_entity_poly.type
_entity_poly.pdbx_seq_one_letter_code
_entity_poly.pdbx_strand_id
1 'polypeptide(L)'
;MPDLSYRTDMLEIMDDFDLPSAEITPVLEGLGKMNALFGGHKSIINALKKFAVSNNYAVSDWGCGGGDALIAIAKWAEEKKIRLKLNGIDAAPTAVNYARQQASGYKNISFTRADVTDEVYLIKPADIIICSLFTHHFDDERWVTLIQNMHTSAQKGIIITDLHRHWLLYHAIVFITHIFTRNAMARNDGPLSVKRGFKRHELLALLKKAQIDNFKLTWRWPFRWELIIYKS
;
A
#
# COMPACT_ATOMS: atom_id res chain seq x y z
N MET A 1 -25.64 12.92 4.02
CA MET A 1 -24.22 12.94 3.60
C MET A 1 -23.49 11.85 4.38
N PRO A 2 -22.48 11.16 3.81
CA PRO A 2 -21.69 10.20 4.58
C PRO A 2 -20.99 10.93 5.74
N ASP A 3 -20.94 10.32 6.92
CA ASP A 3 -20.07 10.83 7.98
C ASP A 3 -18.60 10.53 7.61
N LEU A 4 -17.80 11.59 7.51
CA LEU A 4 -16.36 11.55 7.24
C LEU A 4 -15.58 12.27 8.35
N SER A 5 -16.24 12.52 9.48
CA SER A 5 -15.66 13.18 10.65
C SER A 5 -14.54 12.32 11.22
N TYR A 6 -14.80 11.03 11.40
CA TYR A 6 -13.89 10.02 11.96
C TYR A 6 -13.59 8.90 10.96
N ARG A 7 -12.51 8.15 11.21
CA ARG A 7 -12.25 6.88 10.52
C ARG A 7 -13.33 5.89 10.90
N THR A 8 -13.68 5.01 9.98
CA THR A 8 -14.54 3.86 10.26
C THR A 8 -13.68 2.61 10.43
N ASP A 9 -14.05 1.75 11.38
CA ASP A 9 -13.40 0.45 11.58
C ASP A 9 -14.12 -0.69 10.85
N MET A 10 -15.26 -0.40 10.21
CA MET A 10 -15.98 -1.36 9.36
C MET A 10 -15.05 -1.99 8.32
N LEU A 11 -14.91 -3.31 8.38
CA LEU A 11 -14.10 -4.12 7.47
C LEU A 11 -14.62 -4.03 6.03
N GLU A 12 -13.67 -4.00 5.09
CA GLU A 12 -13.95 -4.18 3.67
C GLU A 12 -14.24 -5.66 3.40
N ILE A 13 -14.99 -5.95 2.34
CA ILE A 13 -15.24 -7.33 1.94
C ILE A 13 -13.90 -8.00 1.59
N MET A 14 -12.99 -7.27 0.92
CA MET A 14 -11.66 -7.77 0.54
C MET A 14 -10.75 -8.10 1.74
N ASP A 15 -11.10 -7.68 2.97
CA ASP A 15 -10.34 -8.03 4.18
C ASP A 15 -10.56 -9.50 4.61
N ASP A 16 -11.51 -10.20 4.00
CA ASP A 16 -11.73 -11.64 4.19
C ASP A 16 -10.75 -12.46 3.34
N PHE A 17 -9.80 -13.12 4.00
CA PHE A 17 -8.76 -13.93 3.36
C PHE A 17 -9.27 -15.26 2.78
N ASP A 18 -10.49 -15.67 3.11
CA ASP A 18 -11.11 -16.90 2.62
C ASP A 18 -11.88 -16.68 1.30
N LEU A 19 -11.88 -15.45 0.76
CA LEU A 19 -12.53 -15.13 -0.51
C LEU A 19 -11.98 -15.97 -1.68
N PRO A 20 -12.86 -16.54 -2.52
CA PRO A 20 -12.45 -17.28 -3.71
C PRO A 20 -11.63 -16.43 -4.68
N SER A 21 -10.64 -17.06 -5.32
CA SER A 21 -9.78 -16.37 -6.31
C SER A 21 -10.57 -15.71 -7.45
N ALA A 22 -11.71 -16.30 -7.85
CA ALA A 22 -12.58 -15.77 -8.89
C ALA A 22 -13.22 -14.42 -8.53
N GLU A 23 -13.37 -14.12 -7.24
CA GLU A 23 -13.97 -12.88 -6.75
C GLU A 23 -12.91 -11.79 -6.54
N ILE A 24 -11.75 -12.14 -5.97
CA ILE A 24 -10.70 -11.19 -5.60
C ILE A 24 -9.82 -10.78 -6.80
N THR A 25 -9.56 -11.69 -7.74
CA THR A 25 -8.63 -11.44 -8.86
C THR A 25 -9.06 -10.25 -9.73
N PRO A 26 -10.33 -10.14 -10.15
CA PRO A 26 -10.79 -8.97 -10.92
C PRO A 26 -10.65 -7.65 -10.14
N VAL A 27 -10.78 -7.70 -8.81
CA VAL A 27 -10.62 -6.53 -7.94
C VAL A 27 -9.15 -6.12 -7.87
N LEU A 28 -8.23 -7.05 -7.63
CA LEU A 28 -6.79 -6.79 -7.63
C LEU A 28 -6.31 -6.22 -8.98
N GLU A 29 -6.78 -6.78 -10.10
CA GLU A 29 -6.45 -6.27 -11.42
C GLU A 29 -6.98 -4.84 -11.63
N GLY A 30 -8.23 -4.60 -11.25
CA GLY A 30 -8.85 -3.27 -11.33
C GLY A 30 -8.15 -2.24 -10.47
N LEU A 31 -7.81 -2.60 -9.22
CA LEU A 31 -7.06 -1.76 -8.29
C LEU A 31 -5.69 -1.40 -8.85
N GLY A 32 -4.93 -2.37 -9.37
CA GLY A 32 -3.62 -2.10 -9.96
C GLY A 32 -3.69 -1.14 -11.14
N LYS A 33 -4.67 -1.32 -12.04
CA LYS A 33 -4.92 -0.40 -13.17
C LYS A 33 -5.28 1.01 -12.71
N MET A 34 -6.16 1.13 -11.73
CA MET A 34 -6.59 2.42 -11.18
C MET A 34 -5.46 3.12 -10.43
N ASN A 35 -4.67 2.36 -9.66
CA ASN A 35 -3.50 2.86 -8.96
C ASN A 35 -2.45 3.40 -9.94
N ALA A 36 -2.21 2.71 -11.05
CA ALA A 36 -1.35 3.20 -12.13
C ALA A 36 -1.90 4.48 -12.77
N LEU A 37 -3.19 4.48 -13.15
CA LEU A 37 -3.85 5.61 -13.82
C LEU A 37 -3.82 6.89 -12.98
N PHE A 38 -4.07 6.78 -11.68
CA PHE A 38 -4.04 7.93 -10.76
C PHE A 38 -2.64 8.25 -10.23
N GLY A 39 -1.58 7.66 -10.81
CA GLY A 39 -0.20 8.03 -10.54
C GLY A 39 0.39 7.46 -9.24
N GLY A 40 -0.23 6.45 -8.64
CA GLY A 40 0.26 5.80 -7.42
C GLY A 40 1.67 5.21 -7.60
N HIS A 41 1.89 4.41 -8.65
CA HIS A 41 3.22 3.85 -8.96
C HIS A 41 4.26 4.94 -9.18
N LYS A 42 3.89 6.00 -9.91
CA LYS A 42 4.77 7.16 -10.15
C LYS A 42 5.11 7.87 -8.84
N SER A 43 4.18 7.97 -7.90
CA SER A 43 4.41 8.56 -6.58
C SER A 43 5.45 7.75 -5.79
N ILE A 44 5.28 6.43 -5.73
CA ILE A 44 6.23 5.53 -5.04
C ILE A 44 7.62 5.62 -5.68
N ILE A 45 7.71 5.52 -7.00
CA ILE A 45 8.99 5.63 -7.72
C ILE A 45 9.66 6.99 -7.48
N ASN A 46 8.89 8.08 -7.45
CA ASN A 46 9.44 9.41 -7.15
C ASN A 46 9.89 9.55 -5.69
N ALA A 47 9.22 8.88 -4.75
CA ALA A 47 9.66 8.81 -3.37
C ALA A 47 10.93 7.96 -3.23
N LEU A 48 11.03 6.82 -3.92
CA LEU A 48 12.22 5.96 -3.96
C LEU A 48 13.46 6.73 -4.43
N LYS A 49 13.34 7.57 -5.47
CA LYS A 49 14.44 8.41 -5.96
C LYS A 49 15.06 9.32 -4.90
N LYS A 50 14.37 9.62 -3.80
CA LYS A 50 14.89 10.45 -2.70
C LYS A 50 15.90 9.69 -1.81
N PHE A 51 15.99 8.36 -1.91
CA PHE A 51 16.86 7.52 -1.11
C PHE A 51 18.18 7.12 -1.80
N ALA A 52 18.55 7.80 -2.90
CA ALA A 52 19.77 7.49 -3.67
C ALA A 52 19.92 5.98 -3.97
N VAL A 53 18.81 5.36 -4.40
CA VAL A 53 18.71 3.91 -4.62
C VAL A 53 19.87 3.40 -5.47
N SER A 54 20.56 2.37 -4.98
CA SER A 54 21.74 1.79 -5.64
C SER A 54 21.57 0.29 -5.90
N ASN A 55 22.55 -0.29 -6.59
CA ASN A 55 22.59 -1.73 -6.83
C ASN A 55 22.53 -2.53 -5.53
N ASN A 56 21.85 -3.66 -5.62
CA ASN A 56 21.58 -4.65 -4.58
C ASN A 56 20.68 -4.19 -3.43
N TYR A 57 20.07 -3.00 -3.51
CA TYR A 57 19.07 -2.59 -2.52
C TYR A 57 17.90 -3.58 -2.51
N ALA A 58 17.46 -3.93 -1.31
CA ALA A 58 16.24 -4.66 -1.05
C ALA A 58 15.09 -3.67 -0.86
N VAL A 59 14.01 -3.83 -1.63
CA VAL A 59 12.77 -3.08 -1.44
C VAL A 59 11.65 -4.07 -1.12
N SER A 60 10.98 -3.87 0.01
CA SER A 60 9.86 -4.71 0.43
C SER A 60 8.55 -3.94 0.35
N ASP A 61 7.52 -4.50 -0.25
CA ASP A 61 6.15 -3.94 -0.29
C ASP A 61 5.27 -4.67 0.71
N TRP A 62 4.78 -3.97 1.74
CA TRP A 62 3.97 -4.54 2.82
C TRP A 62 2.49 -4.26 2.55
N GLY A 63 1.71 -5.33 2.39
CA GLY A 63 0.36 -5.28 1.82
C GLY A 63 0.41 -5.15 0.30
N CYS A 64 1.22 -5.98 -0.36
CA CYS A 64 1.55 -5.79 -1.77
C CYS A 64 0.38 -6.10 -2.72
N GLY A 65 -0.69 -6.74 -2.25
CA GLY A 65 -1.85 -7.10 -3.07
C GLY A 65 -1.42 -7.86 -4.32
N GLY A 66 -1.75 -7.29 -5.49
CA GLY A 66 -1.41 -7.89 -6.79
C GLY A 66 0.04 -7.70 -7.26
N GLY A 67 0.90 -7.07 -6.47
CA GLY A 67 2.33 -6.87 -6.79
C GLY A 67 2.59 -5.85 -7.91
N ASP A 68 1.59 -5.08 -8.32
CA ASP A 68 1.67 -4.10 -9.41
C ASP A 68 2.70 -2.99 -9.14
N ALA A 69 2.81 -2.53 -7.89
CA ALA A 69 3.81 -1.55 -7.49
C ALA A 69 5.24 -2.09 -7.66
N LEU A 70 5.50 -3.34 -7.24
CA LEU A 70 6.80 -3.99 -7.41
C LEU A 70 7.16 -4.18 -8.88
N ILE A 71 6.19 -4.58 -9.71
CA ILE A 71 6.39 -4.70 -11.17
C ILE A 71 6.75 -3.32 -11.77
N ALA A 72 6.05 -2.26 -11.38
CA ALA A 72 6.38 -0.91 -11.84
C ALA A 72 7.79 -0.46 -11.40
N ILE A 73 8.18 -0.79 -10.18
CA ILE A 73 9.54 -0.52 -9.65
C ILE A 73 10.59 -1.32 -10.42
N ALA A 74 10.33 -2.60 -10.72
CA ALA A 74 11.24 -3.45 -11.47
C ALA A 74 11.52 -2.87 -12.87
N LYS A 75 10.47 -2.46 -13.59
CA LYS A 75 10.58 -1.80 -14.90
C LYS A 75 11.42 -0.52 -14.82
N TRP A 76 11.10 0.35 -13.86
CA TRP A 76 11.86 1.58 -13.64
C TRP A 76 13.34 1.31 -13.32
N ALA A 77 13.63 0.32 -12.47
CA ALA A 77 14.99 -0.05 -12.11
C ALA A 77 15.76 -0.62 -13.30
N GLU A 78 15.12 -1.43 -14.15
CA GLU A 78 15.70 -1.94 -15.41
C GLU A 78 16.06 -0.80 -16.37
N GLU A 79 15.15 0.15 -16.59
CA GLU A 79 15.41 1.36 -17.40
C GLU A 79 16.61 2.17 -16.87
N LYS A 80 16.82 2.17 -15.54
CA LYS A 80 17.94 2.84 -14.88
C LYS A 80 19.17 1.97 -14.69
N LYS A 81 19.15 0.71 -15.16
CA LYS A 81 20.23 -0.28 -14.98
C LYS A 81 20.61 -0.49 -13.50
N ILE A 82 19.64 -0.38 -12.60
CA ILE A 82 19.77 -0.62 -11.17
C ILE A 82 19.29 -2.03 -10.87
N ARG A 83 20.12 -2.84 -10.20
CA ARG A 83 19.73 -4.19 -9.78
C ARG A 83 19.09 -4.12 -8.40
N LEU A 84 17.79 -4.32 -8.31
CA LEU A 84 17.06 -4.38 -7.04
C LEU A 84 16.65 -5.80 -6.69
N LYS A 85 16.57 -6.09 -5.38
CA LYS A 85 15.88 -7.27 -4.84
C LYS A 85 14.52 -6.81 -4.34
N LEU A 86 13.45 -7.36 -4.90
CA LEU A 86 12.09 -6.92 -4.61
C LEU A 86 11.32 -8.03 -3.91
N ASN A 87 10.61 -7.70 -2.84
CA ASN A 87 9.81 -8.68 -2.11
C ASN A 87 8.43 -8.13 -1.75
N GLY A 88 7.37 -8.83 -2.13
CA GLY A 88 6.00 -8.50 -1.70
C GLY A 88 5.60 -9.30 -0.48
N ILE A 89 4.97 -8.66 0.49
CA ILE A 89 4.38 -9.29 1.67
C ILE A 89 2.87 -9.08 1.63
N ASP A 90 2.11 -10.16 1.76
CA ASP A 90 0.67 -10.09 1.93
C ASP A 90 0.19 -11.31 2.73
N ALA A 91 -0.86 -11.14 3.53
CA ALA A 91 -1.42 -12.23 4.32
C ALA A 91 -2.40 -13.09 3.50
N ALA A 92 -3.08 -12.50 2.51
CA ALA A 92 -4.10 -13.18 1.71
C ALA A 92 -3.45 -14.18 0.72
N PRO A 93 -3.72 -15.49 0.84
CA PRO A 93 -3.11 -16.49 -0.04
C PRO A 93 -3.43 -16.26 -1.52
N THR A 94 -4.65 -15.80 -1.81
CA THR A 94 -5.14 -15.51 -3.15
C THR A 94 -4.40 -14.32 -3.78
N ALA A 95 -4.17 -13.25 -3.02
CA ALA A 95 -3.37 -12.09 -3.46
C ALA A 95 -1.93 -12.48 -3.76
N VAL A 96 -1.27 -13.21 -2.85
CA VAL A 96 0.11 -13.69 -3.05
C VAL A 96 0.22 -14.57 -4.30
N ASN A 97 -0.72 -15.48 -4.51
CA ASN A 97 -0.72 -16.35 -5.69
C ASN A 97 -0.93 -15.56 -6.99
N TYR A 98 -1.87 -14.60 -6.98
CA TYR A 98 -2.07 -13.71 -8.13
C TYR A 98 -0.82 -12.88 -8.43
N ALA A 99 -0.20 -12.28 -7.41
CA ALA A 99 1.01 -11.48 -7.59
C ALA A 99 2.19 -12.29 -8.16
N ARG A 100 2.36 -13.54 -7.74
CA ARG A 100 3.35 -14.47 -8.34
C ARG A 100 3.10 -14.72 -9.82
N GLN A 101 1.83 -14.88 -10.23
CA GLN A 101 1.49 -15.06 -11.63
C GLN A 101 1.80 -13.80 -12.44
N GLN A 102 1.41 -12.62 -11.94
CA GLN A 102 1.68 -11.33 -12.60
C GLN A 102 3.18 -11.06 -12.75
N ALA A 103 3.98 -11.45 -11.75
CA ALA A 103 5.43 -11.23 -11.73
C ALA A 103 6.26 -12.39 -12.30
N SER A 104 5.65 -13.40 -12.94
CA SER A 104 6.33 -14.61 -13.43
C SER A 104 7.52 -14.35 -14.37
N GLY A 105 7.53 -13.22 -15.09
CA GLY A 105 8.63 -12.79 -15.95
C GLY A 105 9.81 -12.12 -15.21
N TYR A 106 9.70 -11.84 -13.91
CA TYR A 106 10.68 -11.06 -13.15
C TYR A 106 11.48 -11.93 -12.19
N LYS A 107 12.77 -12.13 -12.47
CA LYS A 107 13.66 -12.97 -11.65
C LYS A 107 14.05 -12.33 -10.30
N ASN A 108 13.83 -11.03 -10.16
CA ASN A 108 14.24 -10.26 -8.99
C ASN A 108 13.07 -9.88 -8.06
N ILE A 109 11.87 -10.40 -8.32
CA ILE A 109 10.69 -10.22 -7.48
C ILE A 109 10.35 -11.55 -6.81
N SER A 110 10.20 -11.55 -5.49
CA SER A 110 9.68 -12.67 -4.70
C SER A 110 8.46 -12.23 -3.89
N PHE A 111 7.72 -13.22 -3.35
CA PHE A 111 6.56 -12.96 -2.50
C PHE A 111 6.54 -13.90 -1.29
N THR A 112 6.36 -13.31 -0.11
CA THR A 112 6.21 -14.01 1.17
C THR A 112 4.78 -13.85 1.66
N ARG A 113 4.13 -14.95 2.02
CA ARG A 113 2.84 -14.89 2.73
C ARG A 113 3.12 -14.69 4.21
N ALA A 114 2.70 -13.56 4.76
CA ALA A 114 2.81 -13.26 6.20
C ALA A 114 1.87 -12.11 6.58
N ASP A 115 1.33 -12.15 7.80
CA ASP A 115 0.76 -10.97 8.45
C ASP A 115 1.90 -10.03 8.90
N VAL A 116 1.84 -8.78 8.44
CA VAL A 116 2.89 -7.77 8.70
C VAL A 116 2.89 -7.22 10.13
N THR A 117 1.83 -7.45 10.90
CA THR A 117 1.72 -7.11 12.31
C THR A 117 2.15 -8.25 13.21
N ASP A 118 1.69 -9.48 12.94
CA ASP A 118 1.84 -10.61 13.84
C ASP A 118 2.98 -11.57 13.43
N GLU A 119 3.31 -11.64 12.14
CA GLU A 119 4.28 -12.59 11.58
C GLU A 119 5.53 -11.89 11.02
N VAL A 120 5.87 -10.71 11.54
CA VAL A 120 7.02 -9.91 11.07
C VAL A 120 8.35 -10.68 11.13
N TYR A 121 8.49 -11.66 12.02
CA TYR A 121 9.67 -12.52 12.12
C TYR A 121 9.90 -13.40 10.87
N LEU A 122 8.90 -13.59 10.02
CA LEU A 122 9.02 -14.26 8.72
C LEU A 122 9.51 -13.32 7.60
N ILE A 123 9.49 -12.02 7.84
CA ILE A 123 9.80 -10.98 6.86
C ILE A 123 11.27 -10.58 6.99
N LYS A 124 11.99 -10.64 5.87
CA LYS A 124 13.40 -10.20 5.85
C LYS A 124 13.48 -8.67 5.92
N PRO A 125 14.46 -8.11 6.65
CA PRO A 125 14.76 -6.68 6.59
C PRO A 125 15.05 -6.21 5.16
N ALA A 126 14.78 -4.94 4.88
CA ALA A 126 14.95 -4.32 3.58
C ALA A 126 15.62 -2.95 3.72
N ASP A 127 16.27 -2.47 2.66
CA ASP A 127 16.79 -1.11 2.62
C ASP A 127 15.63 -0.11 2.70
N ILE A 128 14.59 -0.33 1.90
CA ILE A 128 13.40 0.51 1.86
C ILE A 128 12.17 -0.37 1.96
N ILE A 129 11.24 0.02 2.83
CA ILE A 129 9.90 -0.58 2.87
C ILE A 129 8.92 0.38 2.23
N ILE A 130 8.05 -0.14 1.37
CA ILE A 130 6.95 0.60 0.77
C ILE A 130 5.62 0.01 1.26
N CYS A 131 4.59 0.84 1.28
CA CYS A 131 3.24 0.43 1.59
C CYS A 131 2.26 1.34 0.86
N SER A 132 1.38 0.78 0.03
CA SER A 132 0.53 1.56 -0.87
C SER A 132 -0.93 1.16 -0.74
N LEU A 133 -1.79 2.11 -0.35
CA LEU A 133 -3.25 1.92 -0.22
C LEU A 133 -3.59 0.71 0.66
N PHE A 134 -2.91 0.58 1.79
CA PHE A 134 -3.04 -0.58 2.67
C PHE A 134 -3.16 -0.21 4.14
N THR A 135 -2.49 0.85 4.60
CA THR A 135 -2.47 1.16 6.04
C THR A 135 -3.83 1.59 6.59
N HIS A 136 -4.75 2.07 5.74
CA HIS A 136 -6.13 2.37 6.14
C HIS A 136 -6.96 1.13 6.55
N HIS A 137 -6.48 -0.08 6.26
CA HIS A 137 -7.12 -1.33 6.70
C HIS A 137 -6.87 -1.66 8.19
N PHE A 138 -6.00 -0.90 8.87
CA PHE A 138 -5.69 -1.12 10.28
C PHE A 138 -6.37 -0.10 11.17
N ASP A 139 -6.88 -0.54 12.31
CA ASP A 139 -7.23 0.34 13.42
C ASP A 139 -5.98 1.08 13.93
N ASP A 140 -6.18 2.06 14.81
CA ASP A 140 -5.09 2.92 15.29
C ASP A 140 -3.98 2.15 16.05
N GLU A 141 -4.30 1.08 16.79
CA GLU A 141 -3.29 0.28 17.51
C GLU A 141 -2.49 -0.58 16.55
N ARG A 142 -3.17 -1.32 15.67
CA ARG A 142 -2.48 -2.15 14.66
C ARG A 142 -1.70 -1.31 13.67
N TRP A 143 -2.15 -0.10 13.36
CA TRP A 143 -1.39 0.86 12.54
C TRP A 143 -0.07 1.24 13.22
N VAL A 144 -0.10 1.53 14.53
CA VAL A 144 1.12 1.83 15.30
C VAL A 144 2.07 0.63 15.29
N THR A 145 1.57 -0.58 15.54
CA THR A 145 2.37 -1.82 15.46
C THR A 145 2.98 -2.00 14.08
N LEU A 146 2.20 -1.79 13.02
CA LEU A 146 2.66 -1.87 11.63
C LEU A 146 3.82 -0.90 11.36
N ILE A 147 3.69 0.37 11.77
CA ILE A 147 4.77 1.35 11.61
C ILE A 147 6.02 0.97 12.40
N GLN A 148 5.88 0.50 13.63
CA GLN A 148 7.01 0.07 14.46
C GLN A 148 7.72 -1.15 13.85
N ASN A 149 6.97 -2.11 13.33
CA ASN A 149 7.50 -3.26 12.60
C ASN A 149 8.25 -2.84 11.34
N MET A 150 7.67 -1.96 10.51
CA MET A 150 8.37 -1.40 9.34
C MET A 150 9.61 -0.62 9.76
N HIS A 151 9.55 0.17 10.83
CA HIS A 151 10.68 0.97 11.29
C HIS A 151 11.84 0.10 11.80
N THR A 152 11.54 -1.04 12.40
CA THR A 152 12.55 -2.02 12.83
C THR A 152 13.15 -2.77 11.63
N SER A 153 12.34 -3.08 10.62
CA SER A 153 12.75 -3.86 9.46
C SER A 153 13.41 -3.04 8.33
N ALA A 154 13.18 -1.73 8.29
CA ALA A 154 13.76 -0.84 7.28
C ALA A 154 15.15 -0.33 7.71
N GLN A 155 16.13 -0.40 6.81
CA GLN A 155 17.49 0.10 7.07
C GLN A 155 17.66 1.58 6.71
N LYS A 156 16.95 2.08 5.67
CA LYS A 156 17.11 3.46 5.16
C LYS A 156 15.84 4.28 5.27
N GLY A 157 14.68 3.68 5.04
CA GLY A 157 13.42 4.40 5.22
C GLY A 157 12.17 3.64 4.80
N ILE A 158 11.04 4.30 5.03
CA ILE A 158 9.71 3.78 4.74
C ILE A 158 8.98 4.79 3.86
N ILE A 159 8.25 4.30 2.86
CA ILE A 159 7.41 5.11 1.98
C ILE A 159 5.98 4.57 2.07
N ILE A 160 5.07 5.39 2.58
CA ILE A 160 3.65 5.07 2.67
C ILE A 160 2.89 6.01 1.77
N THR A 161 2.01 5.47 0.92
CA THR A 161 1.05 6.27 0.18
C THR A 161 -0.36 5.78 0.48
N ASP A 162 -1.22 6.66 0.99
CA ASP A 162 -2.56 6.26 1.42
C ASP A 162 -3.61 7.34 1.15
N LEU A 163 -4.89 7.01 1.31
CA LEU A 163 -6.03 7.85 0.98
C LEU A 163 -6.17 9.04 1.94
N HIS A 164 -6.40 10.21 1.38
CA HIS A 164 -6.94 11.36 2.10
C HIS A 164 -8.46 11.23 2.16
N ARG A 165 -8.99 11.01 3.37
CA ARG A 165 -10.43 10.97 3.61
C ARG A 165 -11.07 12.33 3.32
N HIS A 166 -11.74 12.41 2.17
CA HIS A 166 -12.30 13.65 1.66
C HIS A 166 -13.63 13.39 0.93
N TRP A 167 -14.62 14.26 1.15
CA TRP A 167 -15.98 14.09 0.61
C TRP A 167 -16.02 14.04 -0.92
N LEU A 168 -15.20 14.87 -1.58
CA LEU A 168 -15.11 14.86 -3.05
C LEU A 168 -14.56 13.52 -3.57
N LEU A 169 -13.54 12.96 -2.91
CA LEU A 169 -13.03 11.64 -3.25
C LEU A 169 -14.10 10.56 -3.04
N TYR A 170 -14.84 10.63 -1.93
CA TYR A 170 -15.92 9.67 -1.63
C TYR A 170 -16.95 9.63 -2.76
N HIS A 171 -17.48 10.79 -3.15
CA HIS A 171 -18.48 10.86 -4.21
C HIS A 171 -17.91 10.50 -5.58
N ALA A 172 -16.65 10.87 -5.86
CA ALA A 172 -15.97 10.45 -7.08
C ALA A 172 -15.83 8.93 -7.16
N ILE A 173 -15.44 8.27 -6.06
CA ILE A 173 -15.31 6.81 -6.02
C ILE A 173 -16.68 6.14 -6.14
N VAL A 174 -17.73 6.63 -5.45
CA VAL A 174 -19.11 6.13 -5.66
C VAL A 174 -19.49 6.21 -7.13
N PHE A 175 -19.32 7.37 -7.76
CA PHE A 175 -19.64 7.54 -9.18
C PHE A 175 -18.84 6.58 -10.06
N ILE A 176 -17.51 6.52 -9.88
CA ILE A 176 -16.63 5.69 -10.69
C ILE A 176 -17.00 4.21 -10.54
N THR A 177 -17.21 3.72 -9.32
CA THR A 177 -17.48 2.30 -9.09
C THR A 177 -18.87 1.88 -9.57
N HIS A 178 -19.85 2.79 -9.57
CA HIS A 178 -21.19 2.48 -10.05
C HIS A 178 -21.29 2.53 -11.58
N ILE A 179 -20.52 3.40 -12.23
CA ILE A 179 -20.54 3.56 -13.70
C ILE A 179 -19.58 2.60 -14.42
N PHE A 180 -18.36 2.43 -13.92
CA PHE A 180 -17.29 1.72 -14.66
C PHE A 180 -17.07 0.28 -14.22
N THR A 181 -17.69 -0.18 -13.14
CA THR A 181 -17.63 -1.60 -12.74
C THR A 181 -19.00 -2.14 -12.36
N ARG A 182 -19.18 -3.44 -12.60
CA ARG A 182 -20.33 -4.23 -12.12
C ARG A 182 -19.99 -5.07 -10.89
N ASN A 183 -18.72 -5.06 -10.45
CA ASN A 183 -18.26 -5.83 -9.31
C ASN A 183 -18.82 -5.22 -8.02
N ALA A 184 -19.56 -6.04 -7.26
CA ALA A 184 -20.23 -5.61 -6.03
C ALA A 184 -19.23 -5.25 -4.92
N MET A 185 -18.14 -6.02 -4.77
CA MET A 185 -17.05 -5.75 -3.83
C MET A 185 -16.45 -4.37 -4.09
N ALA A 186 -16.07 -4.07 -5.33
CA ALA A 186 -15.51 -2.75 -5.67
C ALA A 186 -16.49 -1.58 -5.41
N ARG A 187 -17.80 -1.79 -5.60
CA ARG A 187 -18.83 -0.76 -5.32
C ARG A 187 -19.03 -0.52 -3.82
N ASN A 188 -18.88 -1.56 -3.00
CA ASN A 188 -18.96 -1.48 -1.55
C ASN A 188 -17.66 -0.91 -0.95
N ASP A 189 -16.55 -1.55 -1.28
CA ASP A 189 -15.26 -1.33 -0.63
C ASP A 189 -14.68 0.02 -1.05
N GLY A 190 -14.78 0.44 -2.32
CA GLY A 190 -14.21 1.71 -2.76
C GLY A 190 -14.62 2.93 -1.91
N PRO A 191 -15.93 3.21 -1.72
CA PRO A 191 -16.38 4.28 -0.83
C PRO A 191 -16.01 4.05 0.64
N LEU A 192 -15.95 2.78 1.08
CA LEU A 192 -15.54 2.41 2.43
C LEU A 192 -14.05 2.71 2.66
N SER A 193 -13.16 2.41 1.71
CA SER A 193 -11.73 2.75 1.77
C SER A 193 -11.52 4.25 1.96
N VAL A 194 -12.34 5.09 1.31
CA VAL A 194 -12.28 6.55 1.52
C VAL A 194 -12.65 6.92 2.95
N LYS A 195 -13.67 6.28 3.54
CA LYS A 195 -14.05 6.49 4.95
C LYS A 195 -12.98 5.98 5.92
N ARG A 196 -12.25 4.93 5.57
CA ARG A 196 -11.14 4.37 6.36
C ARG A 196 -9.85 5.18 6.26
N GLY A 197 -9.67 5.91 5.15
CA GLY A 197 -8.53 6.78 4.89
C GLY A 197 -8.34 7.88 5.94
N PHE A 198 -7.28 8.67 5.82
CA PHE A 198 -6.81 9.53 6.91
C PHE A 198 -7.05 11.01 6.68
N LYS A 199 -7.19 11.77 7.77
CA LYS A 199 -6.91 13.20 7.83
C LYS A 199 -5.48 13.44 8.32
N ARG A 200 -4.93 14.61 7.99
CA ARG A 200 -3.54 14.97 8.34
C ARG A 200 -3.26 14.88 9.84
N HIS A 201 -4.15 15.42 10.68
CA HIS A 201 -3.95 15.45 12.14
C HIS A 201 -4.00 14.06 12.77
N GLU A 202 -4.78 13.14 12.20
CA GLU A 202 -4.83 11.73 12.64
C GLU A 202 -3.49 11.04 12.38
N LEU A 203 -2.93 11.18 11.17
CA LEU A 203 -1.60 10.64 10.85
C LEU A 203 -0.51 11.21 11.77
N LEU A 204 -0.56 12.51 12.09
CA LEU A 204 0.41 13.12 13.01
C LEU A 204 0.27 12.57 14.43
N ALA A 205 -0.95 12.35 14.91
CA ALA A 205 -1.18 11.75 16.22
C ALA A 205 -0.69 10.29 16.27
N LEU A 206 -0.96 9.51 15.23
CA LEU A 206 -0.50 8.12 15.10
C LEU A 206 1.02 8.01 15.01
N LEU A 207 1.68 8.89 14.23
CA LEU A 207 3.15 8.94 14.16
C LEU A 207 3.78 9.24 15.52
N LYS A 208 3.20 10.19 16.27
CA LYS A 208 3.64 10.48 17.64
C LYS A 208 3.50 9.27 18.54
N LYS A 209 2.39 8.54 18.44
CA LYS A 209 2.14 7.32 19.21
C LYS A 209 3.11 6.19 18.84
N ALA A 210 3.46 6.09 17.56
CA ALA A 210 4.48 5.18 17.05
C ALA A 210 5.93 5.62 17.34
N GLN A 211 6.12 6.77 18.02
CA GLN A 211 7.44 7.33 18.35
C GLN A 211 8.31 7.60 17.10
N ILE A 212 7.68 8.10 16.04
CA ILE A 212 8.36 8.46 14.79
C ILE A 212 8.49 9.97 14.67
N ASP A 213 9.74 10.45 14.75
CA ASP A 213 10.03 11.89 14.73
C ASP A 213 10.66 12.36 13.41
N ASN A 214 11.36 11.47 12.68
CA ASN A 214 12.04 11.82 11.43
C ASN A 214 11.21 11.43 10.19
N PHE A 215 10.27 12.29 9.82
CA PHE A 215 9.38 12.02 8.69
C PHE A 215 9.02 13.28 7.88
N LYS A 216 8.49 13.04 6.68
CA LYS A 216 7.88 14.05 5.81
C LYS A 216 6.50 13.59 5.36
N LEU A 217 5.46 14.34 5.75
CA LEU A 217 4.06 14.10 5.35
C LEU A 217 3.58 15.15 4.35
N THR A 218 3.35 14.73 3.11
CA THR A 218 2.98 15.58 1.97
C THR A 218 1.64 15.15 1.39
N TRP A 219 0.77 16.09 1.03
CA TRP A 219 -0.43 15.77 0.26
C TRP A 219 -0.09 15.66 -1.24
N ARG A 220 -0.65 14.67 -1.92
CA ARG A 220 -0.49 14.40 -3.35
C ARG A 220 -1.84 14.28 -4.02
N TRP A 221 -1.96 14.89 -5.19
CA TRP A 221 -3.13 14.70 -6.04
C TRP A 221 -3.08 13.32 -6.73
N PRO A 222 -4.21 12.59 -6.87
CA PRO A 222 -5.53 12.92 -6.31
C PRO A 222 -5.75 12.33 -4.91
N PHE A 223 -5.95 13.20 -3.92
CA PHE A 223 -6.38 12.83 -2.57
C PHE A 223 -5.57 11.71 -1.91
N ARG A 224 -4.24 11.83 -1.93
CA ARG A 224 -3.33 10.91 -1.24
C ARG A 224 -2.44 11.64 -0.25
N TRP A 225 -2.09 10.94 0.82
CA TRP A 225 -0.97 11.26 1.68
C TRP A 225 0.25 10.48 1.20
N GLU A 226 1.37 11.17 1.04
CA GLU A 226 2.71 10.58 0.90
C GLU A 226 3.44 10.84 2.22
N LEU A 227 3.70 9.76 2.96
CA LEU A 227 4.47 9.77 4.19
C LEU A 227 5.81 9.08 3.92
N ILE A 228 6.90 9.79 4.18
CA ILE A 228 8.25 9.24 4.09
C ILE A 228 8.88 9.31 5.48
N ILE A 229 9.29 8.16 6.01
CA ILE A 229 10.02 8.06 7.28
C ILE A 229 11.47 7.77 6.94
N TYR A 230 12.39 8.56 7.49
CA TYR A 230 13.82 8.42 7.25
C TYR A 230 14.47 7.71 8.44
N LYS A 231 15.30 6.69 8.16
CA LYS A 231 16.14 6.07 9.19
C LYS A 231 17.38 6.94 9.38
N SER A 232 17.72 7.15 10.64
CA SER A 232 18.92 7.90 11.05
C SER A 232 20.11 6.96 11.14
#